data_AF-A0A950M2S8-F1
#
_entry.id   AF-A0A950M2S8-F1
#
_cell.length_a   1.000
_cell.length_b   1.000
_cell.length_c   1.000
_cell.angle_alpha   90.00
_cell.angle_beta   90.00
_cell.angle_gamma   90.00
#
_symmetry.space_group_name_H-M   'P 1'
#
loop_
_entity.id
_entity.type
_entity.pdbx_description
1 polymer ?
#
loop_
_entity_poly.entity_id
_entity_poly.type
_entity_poly.pdbx_seq_one_letter_code
_entity_poly.pdbx_strand_id
1 'polypeptide(L)'
;MAAIFVAGCAATRREPSTQIYDPYEAGNRRVLAANQAIFGPLARGFHAVTPAVVRDRLNSLDSNLKEPRIFANDLLQLRFGAAVKTAGRFLANTTLGVGGLFDIAGQAGLPQQSGDFGQTLFVWGVDDGPYLVLPLFGPSNMR
;
A
#
# COMPACT_ATOMS: atom_id res chain seq x y z
N MET A 1 -45.35 26.36 18.09
CA MET A 1 -44.00 25.80 18.08
C MET A 1 -43.95 24.78 16.94
N ALA A 2 -43.59 25.22 15.73
CA ALA A 2 -43.65 24.41 14.52
C ALA A 2 -42.25 23.89 14.17
N ALA A 3 -42.07 22.57 14.20
CA ALA A 3 -40.83 21.92 13.84
C ALA A 3 -40.81 21.62 12.33
N ILE A 4 -39.88 22.25 11.62
CA ILE A 4 -39.61 21.99 10.20
C ILE A 4 -38.61 20.82 10.14
N PHE A 5 -39.04 19.67 9.60
CA PHE A 5 -38.15 18.59 9.22
C PHE A 5 -37.54 18.90 7.85
N VAL A 6 -36.26 19.26 7.81
CA VAL A 6 -35.52 19.37 6.55
C VAL A 6 -35.03 17.96 6.18
N ALA A 7 -35.72 17.32 5.24
CA ALA A 7 -35.26 16.12 4.58
C ALA A 7 -34.12 16.50 3.62
N GLY A 8 -32.88 16.35 4.08
CA GLY A 8 -31.69 16.47 3.23
C GLY A 8 -31.58 15.24 2.32
N CYS A 9 -32.04 15.34 1.08
CA CYS A 9 -31.64 14.39 0.04
C CYS A 9 -30.15 14.63 -0.28
N ALA A 10 -29.28 13.78 0.28
CA ALA A 10 -27.90 13.66 -0.18
C ALA A 10 -27.90 12.99 -1.55
N ALA A 11 -28.28 13.72 -2.60
CA ALA A 11 -28.04 13.31 -3.97
C ALA A 11 -26.53 13.42 -4.22
N THR A 12 -25.80 12.33 -3.94
CA THR A 12 -24.41 12.19 -4.38
C THR A 12 -24.40 12.32 -5.90
N ARG A 13 -23.90 13.45 -6.39
CA ARG A 13 -23.66 13.68 -7.81
C ARG A 13 -22.69 12.57 -8.26
N ARG A 14 -23.20 11.54 -8.93
CA ARG A 14 -22.39 10.49 -9.52
C ARG A 14 -21.64 11.14 -10.68
N GLU A 15 -20.41 11.59 -10.42
CA GLU A 15 -19.43 11.85 -11.48
C GLU A 15 -19.55 10.71 -12.51
N PRO A 16 -19.58 11.00 -13.82
CA PRO A 16 -19.59 9.95 -14.81
C PRO A 16 -18.39 9.08 -14.49
N SER A 17 -18.64 7.83 -14.07
CA SER A 17 -17.56 6.88 -13.83
C SER A 17 -16.76 6.87 -15.12
N THR A 18 -15.55 7.41 -15.10
CA THR A 18 -14.50 6.98 -16.00
C THR A 18 -14.57 5.47 -15.92
N GLN A 19 -15.17 4.84 -16.93
CA GLN A 19 -15.26 3.39 -16.97
C GLN A 19 -13.81 2.93 -17.01
N ILE A 20 -13.32 2.50 -15.85
CA ILE A 20 -12.02 1.88 -15.74
C ILE A 20 -12.14 0.65 -16.62
N TYR A 21 -11.43 0.66 -17.75
CA TYR A 21 -11.46 -0.43 -18.70
C TYR A 21 -10.82 -1.65 -18.05
N ASP A 22 -11.65 -2.53 -17.48
CA ASP A 22 -11.27 -3.82 -16.92
C ASP A 22 -11.90 -4.94 -17.76
N PRO A 23 -11.20 -5.45 -18.79
CA PRO A 23 -11.67 -6.54 -19.64
C PRO A 23 -12.02 -7.82 -18.87
N TYR A 24 -11.47 -7.99 -17.67
CA TYR A 24 -11.57 -9.21 -16.87
C TYR A 24 -12.35 -9.02 -15.58
N GLU A 25 -13.18 -7.96 -15.47
CA GLU A 25 -13.87 -7.57 -14.24
C GLU A 25 -14.62 -8.75 -13.58
N ALA A 26 -15.34 -9.55 -14.37
CA ALA A 26 -16.10 -10.69 -13.85
C ALA A 26 -15.20 -11.77 -13.22
N GLY A 27 -14.04 -12.03 -13.83
CA GLY A 27 -13.03 -12.97 -13.29
C GLY A 27 -12.34 -12.39 -12.06
N ASN A 28 -11.90 -11.14 -12.16
CA ASN A 28 -11.22 -10.41 -11.11
C ASN A 28 -12.05 -10.35 -9.82
N ARG A 29 -13.35 -10.05 -9.93
CA ARG A 29 -14.27 -10.02 -8.77
C ARG A 29 -14.43 -11.39 -8.11
N ARG A 30 -14.47 -12.48 -8.89
CA ARG A 30 -14.58 -13.86 -8.34
C ARG A 30 -13.32 -14.24 -7.57
N VAL A 31 -12.16 -13.98 -8.15
CA VAL A 31 -10.87 -14.26 -7.50
C VAL A 31 -10.69 -13.38 -6.26
N LEU A 32 -11.07 -12.09 -6.35
CA LEU A 32 -11.05 -11.18 -5.20
C LEU A 32 -11.92 -11.70 -4.06
N ALA A 33 -13.14 -12.15 -4.36
CA ALA A 33 -14.04 -12.73 -3.36
C ALA A 33 -13.44 -14.00 -2.72
N ALA A 34 -12.81 -14.88 -3.52
CA ALA A 34 -12.14 -16.07 -3.02
C ALA A 34 -10.95 -15.70 -2.09
N ASN A 35 -10.11 -14.75 -2.51
CA ASN A 35 -9.00 -14.25 -1.68
C ASN A 35 -9.53 -13.66 -0.37
N GLN A 36 -10.58 -12.84 -0.41
CA GLN A 36 -11.20 -12.24 0.78
C GLN A 36 -11.80 -13.29 1.71
N ALA A 37 -12.40 -14.35 1.18
CA ALA A 37 -12.94 -15.45 1.99
C ALA A 37 -11.84 -16.23 2.73
N ILE A 38 -10.65 -16.35 2.14
CA ILE A 38 -9.50 -17.03 2.75
C ILE A 38 -8.78 -16.12 3.74
N PHE A 39 -8.34 -14.93 3.29
CA PHE A 39 -7.48 -14.06 4.09
C PHE A 39 -8.26 -13.16 5.05
N GLY A 40 -9.52 -12.85 4.78
CA GLY A 40 -10.34 -12.00 5.64
C GLY A 40 -10.52 -12.57 7.06
N PRO A 41 -10.89 -13.84 7.23
CA PRO A 41 -10.92 -14.49 8.55
C PRO A 41 -9.54 -14.57 9.20
N LEU A 42 -8.50 -14.91 8.45
CA LEU A 42 -7.12 -15.00 8.96
C LEU A 42 -6.64 -13.66 9.51
N ALA A 43 -6.85 -12.57 8.76
CA ALA A 43 -6.51 -11.23 9.19
C ALA A 43 -7.29 -10.82 10.45
N ARG A 44 -8.60 -11.08 10.49
CA ARG A 44 -9.43 -10.81 11.69
C ARG A 44 -8.95 -11.61 12.91
N GLY A 45 -8.62 -12.89 12.73
CA GLY A 45 -8.06 -13.73 13.78
C GLY A 45 -6.73 -13.18 14.30
N PHE A 46 -5.81 -12.80 13.40
CA PHE A 46 -4.54 -12.16 13.75
C PHE A 46 -4.74 -10.86 14.53
N HIS A 47 -5.68 -10.01 14.10
CA HIS A 47 -6.02 -8.77 14.79
C HIS A 47 -6.64 -8.99 16.17
N ALA A 48 -7.40 -10.08 16.35
CA ALA A 48 -8.05 -10.41 17.61
C ALA A 48 -7.06 -10.94 18.66
N VAL A 49 -6.07 -11.74 18.24
CA VAL A 49 -5.09 -12.34 19.16
C VAL A 49 -3.86 -11.46 19.40
N THR A 50 -3.50 -10.60 18.45
CA THR A 50 -2.27 -9.80 18.52
C THR A 50 -2.56 -8.39 19.06
N PRO A 51 -1.94 -7.98 20.19
CA PRO A 51 -2.05 -6.63 20.71
C PRO A 51 -1.62 -5.55 19.70
N ALA A 52 -2.23 -4.37 19.77
CA ALA A 52 -1.92 -3.26 18.86
C ALA A 52 -0.43 -2.91 18.84
N VAL A 53 0.21 -2.83 20.01
CA VAL A 53 1.65 -2.52 20.13
C VAL A 53 2.51 -3.50 19.33
N VAL A 54 2.22 -4.81 19.41
CA VAL A 54 2.99 -5.83 18.67
C VAL A 54 2.77 -5.68 17.17
N ARG A 55 1.52 -5.44 16.74
CA ARG A 55 1.20 -5.19 15.32
C ARG A 55 1.94 -3.98 14.78
N ASP A 56 2.02 -2.90 15.55
CA ASP A 56 2.73 -1.68 15.15
C ASP A 56 4.24 -1.94 14.98
N ARG A 57 4.86 -2.71 15.88
CA ARG A 57 6.27 -3.11 15.74
C ARG A 57 6.51 -3.97 14.50
N LEU A 58 5.61 -4.92 14.22
CA LEU A 58 5.70 -5.75 13.02
C LEU A 58 5.53 -4.91 11.75
N ASN A 59 4.64 -3.92 11.76
CA ASN A 59 4.46 -2.99 10.65
C ASN A 59 5.72 -2.14 10.44
N SER A 60 6.34 -1.62 11.51
CA SER A 60 7.63 -0.91 11.41
C SER A 60 8.73 -1.80 10.86
N LEU A 61 8.82 -3.05 11.32
CA LEU A 61 9.82 -4.01 10.84
C LEU A 61 9.63 -4.30 9.35
N ASP A 62 8.42 -4.64 8.92
CA ASP A 62 8.07 -4.87 7.52
C ASP A 62 8.39 -3.64 6.65
N SER A 63 8.10 -2.43 7.14
CA SER A 63 8.44 -1.19 6.45
C SER A 63 9.95 -1.05 6.26
N ASN A 64 10.75 -1.33 7.29
CA ASN A 64 12.21 -1.27 7.25
C ASN A 64 12.80 -2.32 6.28
N LEU A 65 12.23 -3.53 6.24
CA LEU A 65 12.66 -4.59 5.34
C LEU A 65 12.39 -4.27 3.86
N LYS A 66 11.44 -3.37 3.58
CA LYS A 66 11.17 -2.88 2.22
C LYS A 66 12.12 -1.78 1.78
N GLU A 67 12.75 -1.04 2.71
CA GLU A 67 13.64 0.09 2.40
C GLU A 67 14.79 -0.28 1.43
N PRO A 68 15.49 -1.43 1.53
CA PRO A 68 16.53 -1.80 0.56
C PRO A 68 16.01 -1.95 -0.87
N ARG A 69 14.80 -2.51 -1.02
CA ARG A 69 14.14 -2.66 -2.33
C ARG A 69 13.71 -1.29 -2.86
N ILE A 70 13.17 -0.43 -2.00
CA ILE A 70 12.79 0.94 -2.37
C ILE A 70 14.05 1.71 -2.82
N PHE A 71 15.16 1.58 -2.10
CA PHE A 71 16.44 2.23 -2.41
C PHE A 71 16.94 1.83 -3.80
N ALA A 72 16.95 0.53 -4.11
CA ALA A 72 17.33 0.05 -5.43
C ALA A 72 16.45 0.63 -6.54
N ASN A 73 15.13 0.71 -6.32
CA ASN A 73 14.20 1.31 -7.29
C ASN A 73 14.39 2.83 -7.41
N ASP A 74 14.61 3.55 -6.30
CA ASP A 74 14.90 4.99 -6.34
C ASP A 74 16.16 5.28 -7.18
N LEU A 75 17.19 4.42 -7.10
CA LEU A 75 18.36 4.53 -7.96
C LEU A 75 18.04 4.26 -9.43
N LEU A 76 17.27 3.20 -9.72
CA LEU A 76 16.85 2.87 -11.10
C LEU A 76 15.95 3.94 -11.71
N GLN A 77 15.19 4.68 -10.89
CA GLN A 77 14.37 5.81 -11.29
C GLN A 77 15.14 7.14 -11.29
N LEU A 78 16.45 7.12 -11.02
CA LEU A 78 17.33 8.31 -10.92
C LEU A 78 16.89 9.34 -9.86
N ARG A 79 16.14 8.90 -8.84
CA ARG A 79 15.64 9.71 -7.72
C ARG A 79 16.65 9.74 -6.57
N PHE A 80 17.83 10.29 -6.81
CA PHE A 80 18.93 10.29 -5.82
C PHE A 80 18.55 10.89 -4.45
N GLY A 81 17.76 11.97 -4.43
CA GLY A 81 17.30 12.57 -3.19
C GLY A 81 16.36 11.66 -2.38
N ALA A 82 15.56 10.83 -3.06
CA ALA A 82 14.74 9.80 -2.40
C ALA A 82 15.64 8.67 -1.90
N ALA A 83 16.56 8.18 -2.74
CA ALA A 83 17.50 7.10 -2.39
C ALA A 83 18.30 7.42 -1.11
N VAL A 84 18.81 8.65 -0.96
CA VAL A 84 19.55 9.08 0.25
C VAL A 84 18.65 9.05 1.49
N LYS A 85 17.39 9.52 1.37
CA LYS A 85 16.42 9.47 2.48
C LYS A 85 16.09 8.03 2.85
N THR A 86 15.84 7.17 1.87
CA THR A 86 15.56 5.74 2.04
C THR A 86 16.73 5.02 2.73
N ALA A 87 17.96 5.26 2.30
CA ALA A 87 19.16 4.71 2.94
C ALA A 87 19.33 5.21 4.38
N GLY A 88 19.13 6.52 4.63
CA GLY A 88 19.18 7.10 5.97
C GLY A 88 18.12 6.49 6.90
N ARG A 89 16.90 6.28 6.41
CA ARG A 89 15.83 5.61 7.16
C ARG A 89 16.21 4.18 7.51
N PHE A 90 16.65 3.39 6.54
CA PHE A 90 17.05 2.01 6.76
C PHE A 90 18.16 1.90 7.80
N LEU A 91 19.19 2.73 7.70
CA LEU A 91 20.30 2.73 8.65
C LEU A 91 19.84 3.13 10.06
N ALA A 92 19.10 4.23 10.20
CA ALA A 92 18.62 4.70 11.50
C ALA A 92 17.68 3.69 12.16
N ASN A 93 16.72 3.14 11.41
CA ASN A 93 15.74 2.18 11.96
C ASN A 93 16.39 0.83 12.25
N THR A 94 17.35 0.38 11.45
CA THR A 94 18.07 -0.88 11.71
C THR A 94 19.01 -0.77 12.91
N THR A 95 19.72 0.36 13.06
CA THR A 95 20.72 0.55 14.13
C THR A 95 20.09 1.01 15.44
N LEU A 96 19.35 2.13 15.41
CA LEU A 96 18.75 2.75 16.60
C LEU A 96 17.34 2.19 16.89
N GLY A 97 16.65 1.73 15.86
CA GLY A 97 15.29 1.20 15.95
C GLY A 97 15.20 -0.31 16.17
N VAL A 98 16.26 -0.95 16.68
CA VAL A 98 16.32 -2.39 16.98
C VAL A 98 15.91 -3.24 15.77
N GLY A 99 16.68 -3.14 14.69
CA GLY A 99 16.42 -3.90 13.45
C GLY A 99 15.19 -3.43 12.65
N GLY A 100 14.61 -2.27 13.00
CA GLY A 100 13.43 -1.71 12.34
C GLY A 100 12.13 -1.90 13.10
N LEU A 101 12.14 -2.51 14.29
CA LEU A 101 10.96 -2.61 15.15
C LEU A 101 10.43 -1.24 15.61
N PHE A 102 11.30 -0.23 15.63
CA PHE A 102 10.95 1.15 15.97
C PHE A 102 11.31 2.09 14.81
N ASP A 103 10.33 2.84 14.30
CA ASP A 103 10.58 3.87 13.27
C ASP A 103 11.14 5.15 13.92
N ILE A 104 12.45 5.15 14.17
CA ILE A 104 13.21 6.30 14.71
C ILE A 104 13.36 7.38 13.65
N ALA A 105 13.57 6.99 12.39
CA ALA A 105 13.75 7.92 11.29
C ALA A 105 12.48 8.72 11.01
N GLY A 106 11.30 8.10 11.08
CA GLY A 106 10.00 8.78 10.97
C GLY A 106 9.79 9.78 12.10
N GLN A 107 10.13 9.42 13.35
CA GLN A 107 10.08 10.33 14.50
C GLN A 107 11.03 11.53 14.36
N ALA A 108 12.17 11.34 13.70
CA ALA A 108 13.12 12.39 13.37
C ALA A 108 12.72 13.24 12.14
N GLY A 109 11.54 13.00 11.55
CA GLY A 109 11.02 13.78 10.43
C GLY A 109 11.52 13.35 9.05
N LEU A 110 12.11 12.16 8.90
CA LEU A 110 12.39 11.57 7.58
C LEU A 110 11.16 10.78 7.12
N PRO A 111 10.33 11.26 6.17
CA PRO A 111 9.21 10.48 5.65
C PRO A 111 9.68 9.30 4.80
N GLN A 112 8.95 8.19 4.87
CA GLN A 112 9.18 7.02 4.01
C GLN A 112 9.00 7.38 2.54
N GLN A 113 9.86 6.86 1.67
CA GLN A 113 9.76 7.04 0.23
C GLN A 113 8.93 5.90 -0.39
N SER A 114 8.20 6.22 -1.45
CA SER A 114 7.55 5.22 -2.28
C SER A 114 8.46 4.87 -3.46
N GLY A 115 8.69 3.57 -3.66
CA GLY A 115 9.46 3.04 -4.78
C GLY A 115 9.24 1.54 -4.89
N ASP A 116 8.62 1.12 -5.98
CA ASP A 116 8.50 -0.28 -6.35
C ASP A 116 8.95 -0.50 -7.79
N PHE A 117 9.01 -1.77 -8.17
CA PHE A 117 9.50 -2.16 -9.49
C PHE A 117 8.54 -1.76 -10.60
N GLY A 118 7.22 -1.78 -10.36
CA GLY A 118 6.22 -1.33 -11.33
C GLY A 118 6.35 0.15 -11.64
N GLN A 119 6.60 0.99 -10.62
CA GLN A 119 6.93 2.41 -10.81
C GLN A 119 8.25 2.59 -11.57
N THR A 120 9.24 1.73 -11.32
CA THR A 120 10.48 1.75 -12.10
C THR A 120 10.17 1.46 -13.57
N LEU A 121 9.49 0.36 -13.87
CA LEU A 121 9.09 0.00 -15.23
C LEU A 121 8.28 1.10 -15.91
N PHE A 122 7.43 1.83 -15.18
CA PHE A 122 6.74 3.01 -15.70
C PHE A 122 7.70 4.11 -16.14
N VAL A 123 8.71 4.45 -15.33
CA VAL A 123 9.74 5.44 -15.69
C VAL A 123 10.51 5.02 -16.95
N TRP A 124 10.66 3.71 -17.16
CA TRP A 124 11.30 3.14 -18.35
C TRP A 124 10.34 2.91 -19.54
N GLY A 125 9.10 3.37 -19.45
CA GLY A 125 8.14 3.37 -20.57
C GLY A 125 7.34 2.07 -20.75
N VAL A 126 7.27 1.21 -19.73
CA VAL A 126 6.42 0.02 -19.75
C VAL A 126 4.99 0.38 -19.34
N ASP A 127 4.04 0.09 -20.22
CA ASP A 127 2.61 0.28 -19.98
C ASP A 127 2.07 -0.67 -18.90
N ASP A 128 1.02 -0.25 -18.19
CA ASP A 128 0.38 -1.04 -17.11
C ASP A 128 -0.18 -2.39 -17.56
N GLY A 129 -0.55 -2.51 -18.84
CA GLY A 129 -1.35 -3.64 -19.31
C GLY A 129 -2.75 -3.71 -18.67
N PRO A 130 -3.52 -4.78 -18.93
CA PRO A 130 -4.82 -4.97 -18.32
C PRO A 130 -4.71 -5.27 -16.83
N TYR A 131 -5.69 -4.78 -16.06
CA TYR A 131 -5.83 -5.07 -14.64
C TYR A 131 -6.27 -6.53 -14.42
N LEU A 132 -5.58 -7.25 -13.53
CA LEU A 132 -5.91 -8.61 -13.15
C LEU A 132 -5.88 -8.77 -11.63
N VAL A 133 -6.76 -9.62 -11.10
CA VAL A 133 -6.69 -10.07 -9.72
C VAL A 133 -6.24 -11.52 -9.71
N LEU A 134 -5.07 -11.77 -9.13
CA LEU A 134 -4.47 -13.08 -9.06
C LEU A 134 -4.93 -13.83 -7.79
N PRO A 135 -5.14 -15.16 -7.88
CA PRO A 135 -5.39 -15.97 -6.69
C PRO A 135 -4.22 -15.84 -5.73
N LEU A 136 -4.51 -15.66 -4.44
CA LEU A 136 -3.54 -15.47 -3.35
C LEU A 136 -2.74 -14.15 -3.36
N PHE A 137 -2.37 -13.64 -4.53
CA PHE A 137 -1.51 -12.45 -4.66
C PHE A 137 -2.29 -11.13 -4.73
N GLY A 138 -3.57 -11.16 -5.14
CA GLY A 138 -4.43 -9.98 -5.17
C GLY A 138 -4.31 -9.15 -6.45
N PRO A 139 -4.66 -7.84 -6.40
CA PRO A 139 -4.59 -6.93 -7.54
C PRO A 139 -3.19 -6.83 -8.13
N SER A 140 -3.08 -6.92 -9.45
CA SER A 140 -1.81 -6.87 -10.19
C SER A 140 -2.03 -6.36 -11.61
N ASN A 141 -0.95 -5.97 -12.27
CA ASN A 141 -0.94 -5.67 -13.70
C ASN A 141 0.38 -6.16 -14.31
N MET A 142 0.71 -5.76 -15.53
CA MET A 142 1.89 -6.28 -16.25
C MET A 142 3.23 -5.72 -15.76
N ARG A 143 3.23 -4.71 -14.88
CA ARG A 143 4.44 -4.09 -14.33
C ARG A 143 4.47 -4.14 -12.79
#